data_AF-A0A517DPE3-F1
#
_entry.id   AF-A0A517DPE3-F1
#
_cell.length_a   1.000
_cell.length_b   1.000
_cell.length_c   1.000
_cell.angle_alpha   90.00
_cell.angle_beta   90.00
_cell.angle_gamma   90.00
#
_symmetry.space_group_name_H-M   'P 1'
#
loop_
_entity.id
_entity.type
_entity.pdbx_description
1 polymer ?
#
loop_
_entity_poly.entity_id
_entity_poly.type
_entity_poly.pdbx_seq_one_letter_code
_entity_poly.pdbx_strand_id
1 'polypeptide(L)'
;MNTMKQKLYVLLLLAALAALSLSVAAAEPPAQPAPVPAAAATNLPAEYPAAQAKLPPLPVPPASVQDAKATAAYIAAVDAYVKASQSYIDAATNDANRVIQERNAAIENANQVVAAYNAFFKLAEKK
;
A
#
# COMPACT_ATOMS: atom_id res chain seq x y z
N MET A 1 -5.85 -40.55 -31.23
CA MET A 1 -7.19 -39.92 -31.20
C MET A 1 -7.27 -39.00 -32.41
N ASN A 2 -8.12 -39.29 -33.41
CA ASN A 2 -8.08 -38.57 -34.70
C ASN A 2 -8.37 -37.08 -34.52
N THR A 3 -7.61 -36.23 -35.21
CA THR A 3 -7.63 -34.76 -35.12
C THR A 3 -9.02 -34.14 -35.30
N MET A 4 -9.92 -34.82 -36.03
CA MET A 4 -11.33 -34.42 -36.16
C MET A 4 -12.16 -34.63 -34.88
N LYS A 5 -11.93 -35.72 -34.13
CA LYS A 5 -12.64 -36.01 -32.88
C LYS A 5 -12.21 -35.06 -31.76
N GLN A 6 -10.94 -34.65 -31.75
CA GLN A 6 -10.42 -33.64 -30.81
C GLN A 6 -11.01 -32.25 -31.08
N LYS A 7 -11.13 -31.85 -32.35
CA LYS A 7 -11.79 -30.59 -32.73
C LYS A 7 -13.27 -30.58 -32.38
N LEU A 8 -13.97 -31.72 -32.54
CA LEU A 8 -15.38 -31.87 -32.17
C LEU A 8 -15.59 -31.78 -30.64
N TYR A 9 -14.69 -32.36 -29.85
CA TYR A 9 -14.71 -32.26 -28.38
C TYR A 9 -14.45 -30.83 -27.90
N VAL A 10 -13.50 -30.13 -28.50
CA VAL A 10 -13.20 -28.72 -28.16
C VAL A 10 -14.39 -27.82 -28.52
N LEU A 11 -15.06 -28.07 -29.65
CA LEU A 11 -16.25 -27.32 -30.06
C LEU A 11 -17.44 -27.55 -29.13
N LEU A 12 -17.65 -28.80 -28.68
CA LEU A 12 -18.68 -29.15 -27.69
C LEU A 12 -18.40 -28.56 -26.30
N LEU A 13 -17.13 -28.50 -25.89
CA LEU A 13 -16.74 -27.86 -24.64
C LEU A 13 -17.02 -26.35 -24.68
N LEU A 14 -16.66 -25.67 -25.78
CA LEU A 14 -16.94 -24.24 -25.96
C LEU A 14 -18.45 -23.93 -25.99
N ALA A 15 -19.26 -24.78 -26.61
CA ALA A 15 -20.71 -24.61 -26.64
C ALA A 15 -21.36 -24.80 -25.25
N ALA A 16 -20.85 -25.73 -24.44
CA ALA A 16 -21.30 -25.92 -23.06
C ALA A 16 -20.92 -24.75 -22.16
N LEU A 17 -19.73 -24.15 -22.37
CA LEU A 17 -19.29 -22.93 -21.69
C LEU A 17 -20.12 -21.69 -22.09
N ALA A 18 -20.64 -21.65 -23.31
CA ALA A 18 -21.49 -20.54 -23.77
C ALA A 18 -22.94 -20.61 -23.26
N ALA A 19 -23.45 -21.80 -22.94
CA ALA A 19 -24.83 -22.00 -22.44
C ALA A 19 -24.99 -21.60 -20.95
N LEU A 20 -23.89 -21.44 -20.20
CA LEU A 20 -23.89 -20.92 -18.83
C LEU A 20 -24.04 -19.39 -18.75
N SER A 21 -24.10 -18.70 -19.90
CA SER A 21 -24.22 -17.23 -19.99
C SER A 21 -25.67 -16.75 -20.18
N LEU A 22 -26.67 -17.61 -20.00
CA LEU A 22 -28.09 -17.24 -20.05
C LEU A 22 -28.51 -16.54 -18.74
N SER A 23 -28.32 -15.23 -18.73
CA SER A 23 -29.15 -14.20 -18.09
C SER A 23 -29.85 -14.58 -16.78
N VAL A 24 -29.19 -14.33 -15.65
CA VAL A 24 -29.91 -13.85 -14.46
C VAL A 24 -30.29 -12.41 -14.76
N ALA A 25 -31.57 -12.16 -15.01
CA ALA A 25 -32.15 -10.83 -14.91
C ALA A 25 -32.09 -10.43 -13.42
N ALA A 26 -30.92 -9.97 -12.98
CA ALA A 26 -30.77 -9.30 -11.70
C ALA A 26 -31.40 -7.92 -11.87
N ALA A 27 -32.54 -7.70 -11.23
CA ALA A 27 -33.04 -6.36 -10.98
C ALA A 27 -31.87 -5.53 -10.41
N GLU A 28 -31.56 -4.39 -11.03
CA GLU A 28 -30.56 -3.46 -10.51
C GLU A 28 -30.88 -3.18 -9.04
N PRO A 29 -30.00 -3.52 -8.09
CA PRO A 29 -30.07 -2.90 -6.77
C PRO A 29 -29.98 -1.40 -7.00
N PRO A 30 -30.76 -0.57 -6.27
CA PRO A 30 -30.63 0.88 -6.39
C PRO A 30 -29.15 1.23 -6.26
N ALA A 31 -28.65 2.03 -7.21
CA ALA A 31 -27.25 2.39 -7.36
C ALA A 31 -26.61 2.52 -5.98
N GLN A 32 -25.79 1.54 -5.63
CA GLN A 32 -25.02 1.63 -4.40
C GLN A 32 -24.23 2.92 -4.52
N PRO A 33 -24.43 3.90 -3.62
CA PRO A 33 -23.70 5.16 -3.70
C PRO A 33 -22.23 4.80 -3.85
N ALA A 34 -21.59 5.39 -4.87
CA ALA A 34 -20.17 5.17 -5.14
C ALA A 34 -19.45 5.16 -3.79
N PRO A 35 -18.68 4.10 -3.45
CA PRO A 35 -18.05 4.03 -2.16
C PRO A 35 -17.29 5.33 -1.97
N VAL A 36 -17.77 6.14 -1.03
CA VAL A 36 -17.08 7.36 -0.62
C VAL A 36 -15.66 6.87 -0.33
N PRO A 37 -14.62 7.38 -0.99
CA PRO A 37 -13.27 6.88 -0.77
C PRO A 37 -13.04 6.95 0.74
N ALA A 38 -13.00 5.78 1.37
CA ALA A 38 -12.83 5.71 2.80
C ALA A 38 -11.50 6.41 3.05
N ALA A 39 -11.52 7.45 3.89
CA ALA A 39 -10.29 8.00 4.44
C ALA A 39 -9.44 6.80 4.84
N ALA A 40 -8.26 6.64 4.24
CA ALA A 40 -7.48 5.42 4.36
C ALA A 40 -7.37 5.10 5.86
N ALA A 41 -8.00 4.00 6.29
CA ALA A 41 -8.11 3.68 7.70
C ALA A 41 -6.71 3.44 8.23
N THR A 42 -6.16 4.45 8.91
CA THR A 42 -4.87 4.39 9.57
C THR A 42 -5.10 4.16 11.05
N ASN A 43 -4.30 3.30 11.67
CA ASN A 43 -4.29 3.11 13.12
C ASN A 43 -3.49 4.21 13.84
N LEU A 44 -2.95 5.20 13.11
CA LEU A 44 -2.28 6.34 13.69
C LEU A 44 -3.32 7.31 14.28
N PRO A 45 -3.24 7.65 15.58
CA PRO A 45 -4.22 8.52 16.24
C PRO A 45 -4.16 9.98 15.74
N ALA A 46 -3.08 10.35 15.06
CA ALA A 46 -2.88 11.63 14.40
C ALA A 46 -2.11 11.42 13.10
N GLU A 47 -2.25 12.36 12.16
CA GLU A 47 -1.44 12.38 10.95
C GLU A 47 0.04 12.46 11.30
N TYR A 48 0.88 11.78 10.50
CA TYR A 48 2.32 11.92 10.63
C TYR A 48 2.71 13.38 10.33
N PRO A 49 3.60 14.01 11.10
CA PRO A 49 3.91 15.43 10.93
C PRO A 49 4.33 15.74 9.49
N ALA A 50 3.65 16.67 8.82
CA ALA A 50 4.00 17.04 7.47
C ALA A 50 5.43 17.64 7.41
N ALA A 51 6.17 17.31 6.35
CA ALA A 51 7.52 17.83 6.15
C ALA A 51 7.55 19.36 6.18
N GLN A 52 6.59 20.03 5.55
CA GLN A 52 6.51 21.49 5.51
C GLN A 52 6.37 22.13 6.90
N ALA A 53 5.81 21.41 7.89
CA ALA A 53 5.68 21.88 9.27
C ALA A 53 6.96 21.65 10.10
N LYS A 54 7.90 20.83 9.62
CA LYS A 54 9.16 20.47 10.32
C LYS A 54 10.40 21.05 9.67
N LEU A 55 10.37 21.29 8.37
CA LEU A 55 11.48 21.83 7.63
C LEU A 55 11.53 23.36 7.74
N PRO A 56 12.72 23.96 7.73
CA PRO A 56 12.84 25.40 7.57
C PRO A 56 12.27 25.84 6.21
N PRO A 57 12.01 27.14 6.01
CA PRO A 57 11.58 27.66 4.73
C PRO A 57 12.54 27.27 3.59
N LEU A 58 11.99 27.09 2.39
CA LEU A 58 12.80 26.84 1.21
C LEU A 58 13.80 28.00 1.01
N PRO A 59 15.10 27.71 0.88
CA PRO A 59 16.11 28.74 0.62
C PRO A 59 15.84 29.43 -0.72
N VAL A 60 15.89 30.76 -0.72
CA VAL A 60 15.72 31.57 -1.95
C VAL A 60 17.09 32.06 -2.41
N PRO A 61 17.49 31.78 -3.67
CA PRO A 61 18.75 32.25 -4.21
C PRO A 61 18.85 33.79 -4.18
N PRO A 62 20.05 34.35 -3.93
CA PRO A 62 20.26 35.78 -4.08
C PRO A 62 20.21 36.19 -5.55
N ALA A 63 19.90 37.47 -5.81
CA ALA A 63 19.82 38.00 -7.18
C ALA A 63 21.17 37.96 -7.93
N SER A 64 22.29 37.97 -7.20
CA SER A 64 23.64 37.87 -7.75
C SER A 64 24.58 37.21 -6.76
N VAL A 65 25.49 36.38 -7.29
CA VAL A 65 26.57 35.75 -6.53
C VAL A 65 27.65 36.75 -6.10
N GLN A 66 27.63 37.97 -6.63
CA GLN A 66 28.56 39.04 -6.27
C GLN A 66 28.22 39.66 -4.92
N ASP A 67 26.98 39.52 -4.44
CA ASP A 67 26.63 39.84 -3.06
C ASP A 67 27.11 38.71 -2.15
N ALA A 68 28.33 38.83 -1.63
CA ALA A 68 28.95 37.82 -0.80
C ALA A 68 28.15 37.54 0.49
N LYS A 69 27.49 38.55 1.07
CA LYS A 69 26.71 38.39 2.29
C LYS A 69 25.43 37.60 2.02
N ALA A 70 24.69 37.97 0.97
CA ALA A 70 23.49 37.25 0.57
C ALA A 70 23.81 35.82 0.11
N THR A 71 24.93 35.64 -0.59
CA THR A 71 25.43 34.32 -1.02
C THR A 71 25.78 33.43 0.17
N ALA A 72 26.52 33.94 1.16
CA ALA A 72 26.83 33.18 2.38
C ALA A 72 25.57 32.80 3.17
N ALA A 73 24.61 33.71 3.28
CA ALA A 73 23.33 33.44 3.94
C ALA A 73 22.51 32.35 3.20
N TYR A 74 22.49 32.40 1.87
CA TYR A 74 21.84 31.37 1.07
C TYR A 74 22.50 29.99 1.23
N ILE A 75 23.83 29.92 1.22
CA ILE A 75 24.57 28.66 1.45
C ILE A 75 24.22 28.08 2.84
N ALA A 76 24.22 28.92 3.88
CA ALA A 76 23.85 28.49 5.22
C ALA A 76 22.40 27.99 5.30
N ALA A 77 21.47 28.68 4.63
CA ALA A 77 20.07 28.27 4.56
C ALA A 77 19.90 26.93 3.83
N VAL A 78 20.63 26.73 2.72
CA VAL A 78 20.63 25.45 1.97
C VAL A 78 21.16 24.31 2.85
N ASP A 79 22.30 24.50 3.53
CA ASP A 79 22.87 23.49 4.42
C ASP A 79 21.87 23.12 5.55
N ALA A 80 21.27 24.12 6.19
CA ALA A 80 20.27 23.91 7.22
C ALA A 80 19.03 23.16 6.70
N TYR A 81 18.54 23.52 5.52
CA TYR A 81 17.39 22.86 4.90
C TYR A 81 17.68 21.40 4.56
N VAL A 82 18.84 21.12 3.95
CA VAL A 82 19.24 19.75 3.58
C VAL A 82 19.42 18.89 4.83
N LYS A 83 20.08 19.41 5.88
CA LYS A 83 20.24 18.69 7.15
C LYS A 83 18.90 18.38 7.82
N ALA A 84 18.00 19.37 7.89
CA ALA A 84 16.67 19.17 8.43
C ALA A 84 15.86 18.15 7.62
N SER A 85 16.00 18.18 6.29
CA SER A 85 15.36 17.22 5.38
C SER A 85 15.84 15.80 5.64
N GLN A 86 17.15 15.61 5.75
CA GLN A 86 17.71 14.29 6.06
C GLN A 86 17.20 13.77 7.41
N SER A 87 17.22 14.61 8.45
CA SER A 87 16.72 14.22 9.76
C SER A 87 15.23 13.84 9.74
N TYR A 88 14.40 14.57 8.98
CA TYR A 88 12.99 14.24 8.82
C TYR A 88 12.80 12.89 8.13
N ILE A 89 13.55 12.65 7.05
CA ILE A 89 13.52 11.38 6.30
C ILE A 89 13.92 10.23 7.22
N ASP A 90 15.03 10.35 7.93
CA ASP A 90 15.55 9.31 8.83
C ASP A 90 14.53 8.97 9.93
N ALA A 91 13.94 9.99 10.56
CA ALA A 91 12.92 9.80 11.58
C ALA A 91 11.68 9.08 11.02
N ALA A 92 11.16 9.54 9.87
CA ALA A 92 9.99 8.94 9.23
C ALA A 92 10.25 7.49 8.81
N THR A 93 11.45 7.19 8.29
CA THR A 93 11.85 5.83 7.94
C THR A 93 11.94 4.93 9.17
N ASN A 94 12.52 5.42 10.27
CA ASN A 94 12.62 4.66 11.51
C ASN A 94 11.24 4.32 12.10
N ASP A 95 10.31 5.28 12.09
CA ASP A 95 8.95 5.06 12.52
C ASP A 95 8.20 4.05 11.63
N ALA A 96 8.33 4.18 10.31
CA ALA A 96 7.76 3.21 9.37
C ALA A 96 8.32 1.79 9.60
N ASN A 97 9.62 1.66 9.80
CA ASN A 97 10.27 0.38 10.07
C ASN A 97 9.74 -0.25 11.38
N ARG A 98 9.52 0.54 12.42
CA ARG A 98 8.92 0.06 13.67
C ARG A 98 7.51 -0.48 13.44
N VAL A 99 6.67 0.23 12.68
CA VAL A 99 5.32 -0.25 12.32
C VAL A 99 5.37 -1.57 11.54
N ILE A 100 6.32 -1.70 10.62
CA ILE A 100 6.53 -2.95 9.85
C ILE A 100 6.94 -4.10 10.78
N GLN A 101 7.83 -3.86 11.74
CA GLN A 101 8.25 -4.87 12.72
C GLN A 101 7.08 -5.37 13.55
N GLU A 102 6.28 -4.47 14.13
CA GLU A 102 5.08 -4.82 14.89
C GLU A 102 4.06 -5.59 14.05
N ARG A 103 3.85 -5.17 12.79
CA ARG A 103 2.99 -5.89 11.84
C ARG A 103 3.47 -7.32 11.63
N ASN A 104 4.77 -7.53 11.43
CA ASN A 104 5.33 -8.85 11.19
C ASN A 104 5.20 -9.74 12.44
N ALA A 105 5.45 -9.19 13.63
CA ALA A 105 5.25 -9.90 14.89
C ALA A 105 3.77 -10.33 15.08
N ALA A 106 2.82 -9.45 14.75
CA ALA A 106 1.40 -9.78 14.82
C ALA A 106 1.02 -10.93 13.85
N ILE A 107 1.57 -10.94 12.63
CA ILE A 107 1.37 -12.03 11.66
C ILE A 107 1.93 -13.35 12.20
N GLU A 108 3.15 -13.31 12.76
CA GLU A 108 3.77 -14.50 13.34
C GLU A 108 2.93 -15.06 14.49
N ASN A 109 2.51 -14.21 15.43
CA ASN A 109 1.65 -14.61 16.54
C ASN A 109 0.31 -15.19 16.05
N ALA A 110 -0.32 -14.58 15.04
CA ALA A 110 -1.55 -15.10 14.46
C ALA A 110 -1.36 -16.50 13.87
N ASN A 111 -0.27 -16.71 13.13
CA ASN A 111 0.07 -18.02 12.58
C ASN A 111 0.31 -19.06 13.67
N GLN A 112 1.00 -18.69 14.76
CA GLN A 112 1.21 -19.57 15.91
C GLN A 112 -0.11 -19.96 16.58
N VAL A 113 -1.03 -19.01 16.77
CA VAL A 113 -2.37 -19.28 17.34
C VAL A 113 -3.17 -20.23 16.44
N VAL A 114 -3.19 -20.00 15.13
CA VAL A 114 -3.86 -20.90 14.17
C VAL A 114 -3.25 -22.30 14.21
N ALA A 115 -1.91 -22.41 14.24
CA ALA A 115 -1.22 -23.68 14.32
C ALA A 115 -1.56 -24.43 15.63
N ALA A 116 -1.55 -23.73 16.76
CA ALA A 116 -1.90 -24.30 18.07
C ALA A 116 -3.37 -24.77 18.10
N TYR A 117 -4.30 -23.99 17.55
CA TYR A 117 -5.71 -24.38 17.42
C TYR A 117 -5.87 -25.66 16.58
N ASN A 118 -5.23 -25.71 15.41
CA ASN A 118 -5.29 -26.86 14.51
C ASN A 118 -4.69 -28.12 15.16
N ALA A 119 -3.59 -27.97 15.90
CA ALA A 119 -2.96 -29.04 16.64
C ALA A 119 -3.84 -29.56 17.78
N PHE A 120 -4.47 -28.66 18.56
CA PHE A 120 -5.37 -29.01 19.65
C PHE A 120 -6.54 -29.88 19.19
N PHE A 121 -7.18 -29.50 18.08
CA PHE A 121 -8.31 -30.25 17.51
C PHE A 121 -7.88 -31.39 16.56
N LYS A 122 -6.57 -31.66 16.41
CA LYS A 122 -6.01 -32.64 15.45
C LYS A 122 -6.56 -32.46 14.03
N LEU A 123 -6.93 -31.23 13.66
CA LEU A 123 -7.50 -30.90 12.35
C LEU A 123 -6.48 -31.07 11.22
N ALA A 124 -5.19 -31.15 11.57
CA ALA A 124 -4.09 -31.42 10.65
C ALA A 124 -4.06 -32.87 10.12
N GLU A 125 -4.79 -33.83 10.73
CA GLU A 125 -4.68 -35.26 10.38
C GLU A 125 -5.83 -35.83 9.53
N LYS A 126 -6.85 -35.05 9.13
CA LYS A 126 -7.88 -35.53 8.20
C LYS A 126 -7.51 -35.20 6.75
N LYS A 127 -6.66 -36.03 6.15
CA LYS A 127 -6.54 -36.19 4.70
C LYS A 127 -6.89 -37.60 4.31
#